data_AF-A0A6L6G691-F1
#
_entry.id   AF-A0A6L6G691-F1
#
_cell.length_a   1.000
_cell.length_b   1.000
_cell.length_c   1.000
_cell.angle_alpha   90.00
_cell.angle_beta   90.00
_cell.angle_gamma   90.00
#
_symmetry.space_group_name_H-M   'P 1'
#
loop_
_entity.id
_entity.type
_entity.pdbx_description
1 polymer ?
#
loop_
_entity_poly.entity_id
_entity_poly.type
_entity_poly.pdbx_seq_one_letter_code
_entity_poly.pdbx_strand_id
1 'polypeptide(L)'
;MAKATKTRGYNYTIHFVNTDKEIELTDNSRVMALLQIISHSKGNNVYTVLSKRNDKTLKELLMAEYQLQANQVAITPLQNAGPLASV
;
A
#
# COMPACT_ATOMS: atom_id res chain seq x y z
N MET A 1 -6.01 31.71 -7.95
CA MET A 1 -5.25 30.65 -8.65
C MET A 1 -4.54 29.79 -7.61
N ALA A 2 -5.10 28.63 -7.23
CA ALA A 2 -4.45 27.76 -6.24
C ALA A 2 -3.53 26.76 -6.97
N LYS A 3 -2.26 27.13 -7.17
CA LYS A 3 -1.20 26.15 -7.43
C LYS A 3 -0.94 25.39 -6.12
N ALA A 4 -1.80 24.43 -5.82
CA ALA A 4 -1.41 23.36 -4.92
C ALA A 4 -0.36 22.54 -5.68
N THR A 5 0.92 22.89 -5.52
CA THR A 5 2.04 21.99 -5.84
C THR A 5 1.96 20.86 -4.84
N LYS A 6 0.94 20.01 -5.00
CA LYS A 6 0.74 18.87 -4.14
C LYS A 6 1.83 17.93 -4.60
N THR A 7 2.88 17.83 -3.80
CA THR A 7 3.77 16.68 -3.74
C THR A 7 2.90 15.52 -3.26
N ARG A 8 1.97 15.12 -4.12
CA ARG A 8 0.74 14.39 -3.82
C ARG A 8 1.16 12.93 -3.83
N GLY A 9 1.67 12.44 -2.71
CA GLY A 9 1.84 11.01 -2.52
C GLY A 9 0.57 10.27 -2.98
N TYR A 10 0.75 9.10 -3.53
CA TYR A 10 -0.32 8.23 -3.98
C TYR A 10 -0.82 7.40 -2.81
N ASN A 11 -2.14 7.32 -2.70
CA ASN A 11 -2.77 6.43 -1.74
C ASN A 11 -2.82 5.03 -2.35
N TYR A 12 -2.37 4.05 -1.60
CA TYR A 12 -2.39 2.65 -1.97
C TYR A 12 -3.09 1.86 -0.89
N THR A 13 -3.85 0.85 -1.30
CA THR A 13 -4.35 -0.19 -0.43
C THR A 13 -3.51 -1.43 -0.66
N ILE A 14 -2.81 -1.86 0.37
CA ILE A 14 -2.07 -3.10 0.42
C ILE A 14 -2.97 -4.14 1.08
N HIS A 15 -3.19 -5.25 0.41
CA HIS A 15 -3.95 -6.37 0.92
C HIS A 15 -3.01 -7.58 0.96
N PHE A 16 -2.82 -8.12 2.16
CA PHE A 16 -2.07 -9.34 2.35
C PHE A 16 -3.02 -10.52 2.34
N VAL A 17 -2.88 -11.37 1.34
CA VAL A 17 -3.71 -12.57 1.14
C VAL A 17 -2.82 -13.80 1.20
N ASN A 18 -3.35 -14.95 1.62
CA ASN A 18 -2.59 -16.20 1.72
C ASN A 18 -1.31 -16.07 2.57
N THR A 19 -1.36 -15.24 3.61
CA THR A 19 -0.28 -15.09 4.60
C THR A 19 -0.72 -15.72 5.92
N ASP A 20 0.00 -16.75 6.36
CA ASP A 20 -0.19 -17.39 7.68
C ASP A 20 0.20 -16.48 8.86
N LYS A 21 0.89 -15.37 8.58
CA LYS A 21 1.34 -14.40 9.58
C LYS A 21 0.67 -13.05 9.34
N GLU A 22 0.24 -12.41 10.43
CA GLU A 22 -0.18 -11.00 10.42
C GLU A 22 1.04 -10.15 10.07
N ILE A 23 1.02 -9.51 8.89
CA ILE A 23 2.10 -8.64 8.44
C ILE A 23 1.91 -7.28 9.09
N GLU A 24 2.75 -6.93 10.05
CA GLU A 24 2.72 -5.61 10.68
C GLU A 24 3.63 -4.61 9.94
N LEU A 25 3.02 -3.70 9.18
CA LEU A 25 3.75 -2.62 8.49
C LEU A 25 4.35 -1.59 9.44
N THR A 26 3.76 -1.46 10.64
CA THR A 26 4.19 -0.55 11.70
C THR A 26 5.50 -0.97 12.37
N ASP A 27 5.82 -2.27 12.37
CA ASP A 27 7.04 -2.79 12.99
C ASP A 27 8.29 -2.43 12.16
N ASN A 28 8.12 -2.21 10.85
CA ASN A 28 9.22 -1.91 9.95
C ASN A 28 9.41 -0.40 9.74
N SER A 29 10.39 0.15 10.45
CA SER A 29 10.79 1.56 10.34
C SER A 29 11.26 1.98 8.94
N ARG A 30 11.84 1.08 8.12
CA ARG A 30 12.23 1.40 6.73
C ARG A 30 11.03 1.61 5.85
N VAL A 31 10.01 0.77 6.03
CA VAL A 31 8.74 0.89 5.32
C VAL A 31 8.05 2.18 5.76
N MET A 32 7.94 2.44 7.06
CA MET A 32 7.35 3.69 7.58
C MET A 32 8.10 4.97 7.16
N ALA A 33 9.39 4.88 6.84
CA ALA A 33 10.15 6.02 6.29
C ALA A 33 9.79 6.31 4.82
N LEU A 34 9.31 5.31 4.08
CA LEU A 34 9.03 5.39 2.64
C LEU A 34 7.53 5.51 2.32
N LEU A 35 6.68 5.01 3.21
CA LEU A 35 5.23 5.12 3.14
C LEU A 35 4.69 5.51 4.52
N GLN A 36 3.57 6.23 4.54
CA GLN A 36 2.86 6.57 5.76
C GLN A 36 1.59 5.74 5.85
N ILE A 37 1.38 5.01 6.93
CA ILE A 37 0.15 4.26 7.13
C ILE A 37 -0.97 5.26 7.47
N ILE A 38 -2.03 5.28 6.66
CA ILE A 38 -3.22 6.10 6.87
C ILE A 38 -4.24 5.32 7.72
N SER A 39 -4.42 4.04 7.41
CA SER A 39 -5.38 3.18 8.11
C SER A 39 -4.96 1.73 8.00
N HIS A 40 -5.35 0.94 8.99
CA HIS A 40 -5.11 -0.51 9.03
C HIS A 40 -6.40 -1.20 9.45
N SER A 41 -6.89 -2.11 8.59
CA SER A 41 -7.99 -3.02 8.86
C SER A 41 -7.42 -4.38 9.27
N LYS A 42 -7.24 -4.57 10.59
CA LYS A 42 -6.74 -5.81 11.18
C LYS A 42 -7.56 -7.04 10.79
N GLY A 43 -8.88 -6.89 10.69
CA GLY A 43 -9.78 -8.01 10.35
C GLY A 43 -9.57 -8.60 8.95
N ASN A 44 -9.00 -7.83 8.02
CA ASN A 44 -8.82 -8.24 6.63
C ASN A 44 -7.35 -8.18 6.18
N ASN A 45 -6.40 -7.89 7.08
CA ASN A 45 -4.98 -7.62 6.73
C ASN A 45 -4.84 -6.60 5.58
N VAL A 46 -5.67 -5.56 5.61
CA VAL A 46 -5.67 -4.49 4.61
C VAL A 46 -5.09 -3.23 5.21
N TYR A 47 -4.07 -2.67 4.57
CA TYR A 47 -3.42 -1.44 4.95
C TYR A 47 -3.63 -0.36 3.90
N THR A 48 -4.15 0.78 4.31
CA THR A 48 -4.17 1.98 3.47
C THR A 48 -2.95 2.80 3.81
N VAL A 49 -2.09 3.02 2.81
CA VAL A 49 -0.83 3.75 2.96
C VAL A 49 -0.74 4.89 1.95
N LEU A 50 -0.02 5.93 2.32
CA LEU A 50 0.38 7.03 1.43
C LEU A 50 1.85 6.83 1.09
N SER A 51 2.16 6.55 -0.17
CA SER A 51 3.55 6.49 -0.63
C SER A 51 3.80 7.53 -1.72
N LYS A 52 5.00 8.09 -1.75
CA LYS A 52 5.47 8.90 -2.88
C LYS A 52 6.01 8.05 -4.04
N ARG A 53 6.09 6.72 -3.86
CA ARG A 53 6.61 5.76 -4.83
C ARG A 53 5.45 5.07 -5.57
N ASN A 54 5.74 4.52 -6.76
CA ASN A 54 4.78 3.74 -7.53
C ASN A 54 4.45 2.39 -6.86
N ASP A 55 3.31 1.81 -7.26
CA ASP A 55 2.82 0.50 -6.81
C ASP A 55 3.85 -0.63 -7.01
N LYS A 56 4.51 -0.70 -8.17
CA LYS A 56 5.57 -1.70 -8.43
C LYS A 56 6.68 -1.65 -7.40
N THR A 57 7.26 -0.46 -7.19
CA THR A 57 8.35 -0.26 -6.23
C THR A 57 7.90 -0.56 -4.80
N LEU A 58 6.67 -0.17 -4.45
CA LEU A 58 6.08 -0.47 -3.16
C LEU A 58 5.93 -1.99 -2.96
N LYS A 59 5.46 -2.69 -3.99
CA LYS A 59 5.27 -4.13 -3.99
C LYS A 59 6.60 -4.87 -3.86
N GLU A 60 7.59 -4.52 -4.67
CA GLU A 60 8.93 -5.11 -4.59
C GLU A 60 9.56 -4.91 -3.22
N LEU A 61 9.38 -3.73 -2.62
CA LEU A 61 9.90 -3.44 -1.28
C LEU A 61 9.24 -4.28 -0.20
N LEU A 62 7.91 -4.40 -0.23
CA LEU A 62 7.16 -5.24 0.71
C LEU A 62 7.50 -6.72 0.54
N MET A 63 7.64 -7.18 -0.70
CA MET A 63 8.08 -8.54 -1.01
C MET A 63 9.49 -8.80 -0.47
N ALA A 64 10.42 -7.85 -0.61
CA ALA A 64 11.79 -8.01 -0.13
C ALA A 64 11.90 -7.96 1.40
N GLU A 65 11.27 -6.97 2.04
CA GLU A 65 11.38 -6.76 3.49
C GLU A 65 10.63 -7.83 4.30
N TYR A 66 9.48 -8.31 3.80
CA TYR A 66 8.68 -9.33 4.48
C TYR A 66 8.83 -10.73 3.86
N GLN A 67 9.73 -10.91 2.90
CA GLN A 67 9.94 -12.17 2.16
C GLN A 67 8.63 -12.74 1.58
N LEU A 68 7.74 -11.84 1.15
CA LEU A 68 6.43 -12.20 0.62
C LEU A 68 6.50 -12.49 -0.88
N GLN A 69 5.64 -13.40 -1.32
CA GLN A 69 5.48 -13.68 -2.74
C GLN A 69 4.52 -12.68 -3.42
N ALA A 70 4.64 -12.55 -4.74
CA ALA A 70 3.81 -11.60 -5.51
C ALA A 70 2.31 -11.92 -5.47
N ASN A 71 1.95 -13.17 -5.21
CA ASN A 71 0.57 -13.64 -5.01
C ASN A 71 0.05 -13.41 -3.58
N GLN A 72 0.94 -13.07 -2.62
CA GLN A 72 0.60 -12.79 -1.24
C GLN A 72 0.42 -11.29 -0.96
N VAL A 73 0.84 -10.43 -1.88
CA VAL A 73 0.73 -8.97 -1.78
C VAL A 73 -0.02 -8.39 -2.98
N ALA A 74 -1.22 -7.87 -2.73
CA ALA A 74 -1.98 -7.09 -3.69
C ALA A 74 -1.92 -5.61 -3.34
N ILE A 75 -1.47 -4.77 -4.28
CA ILE A 75 -1.43 -3.31 -4.09
C ILE A 75 -2.37 -2.67 -5.10
N THR A 76 -3.35 -1.94 -4.60
CA THR A 76 -4.34 -1.23 -5.41
C THR A 76 -4.21 0.27 -5.19
N PRO A 77 -3.91 1.08 -6.22
CA PRO A 77 -3.90 2.53 -6.10
C PRO A 77 -5.32 3.07 -5.87
N LEU A 78 -5.54 3.77 -4.76
CA LEU A 78 -6.83 4.37 -4.41
C LEU A 78 -7.22 5.50 -5.36
N GLN A 79 -6.24 6.14 -6.00
CA GLN A 79 -6.48 7.25 -6.94
C GLN A 79 -7.03 6.79 -8.30
N ASN A 80 -6.89 5.50 -8.64
CA ASN A 80 -7.39 4.90 -9.87
C ASN A 80 -8.63 4.01 -9.65
N ALA A 81 -9.21 4.01 -8.46
CA ALA A 81 -10.57 3.52 -8.25
C ALA A 81 -11.56 4.52 -8.88
N GLY A 82 -11.54 4.59 -10.22
CA GLY A 82 -12.66 5.12 -10.98
C GLY A 82 -13.92 4.29 -10.68
N PRO A 83 -15.12 4.80 -11.02
CA PRO A 83 -16.34 4.06 -10.79
C PRO A 83 -16.19 2.68 -11.43
N LEU A 84 -16.52 1.66 -10.63
CA LEU A 84 -16.69 0.26 -11.00
C LEU A 84 -16.92 0.14 -12.50
N ALA A 85 -16.07 -0.65 -13.16
CA ALA A 85 -16.27 -1.04 -14.55
C ALA A 85 -17.77 -1.31 -14.77
N SER A 86 -18.39 -0.43 -15.55
CA SER A 86 -19.73 -0.67 -16.07
C SER A 86 -19.62 -1.89 -16.97
N VAL A 87 -20.14 -3.02 -16.50
CA VAL A 87 -20.44 -4.19 -17.31
C VAL A 87 -21.89 -4.57 -17.07
#